data_AF-A0A1M6IBZ6-F1
#
_entry.id   AF-A0A1M6IBZ6-F1
#
_cell.length_a   1.000
_cell.length_b   1.000
_cell.length_c   1.000
_cell.angle_alpha   90.00
_cell.angle_beta   90.00
_cell.angle_gamma   90.00
#
_symmetry.space_group_name_H-M   'P 1'
#
loop_
_entity.id
_entity.type
_entity.pdbx_description
1 polymer ?
#
loop_
_entity_poly.entity_id
_entity_poly.type
_entity_poly.pdbx_seq_one_letter_code
_entity_poly.pdbx_strand_id
1 'polypeptide(L)'
;MKNLFEKGLSFRSFMFNVDDVNKKKFMKYYIPMEIADEVKNKITALEEEINILGVVESWCPDCHINLSVLEKMISFNDKITLRLVTRDNVNDELDDYKEDGKIKVPTFIIMDKDFNIRGAFIEKIDKVKNADIETLEGSKINMQYKAGKFINETAEDLLKIIIGA
;
A
#
# COMPACT_ATOMS: atom_id res chain seq x y z
N MET A 1 -15.56 6.77 -6.67
CA MET A 1 -14.23 6.24 -7.03
C MET A 1 -13.44 7.09 -8.01
N LYS A 2 -13.79 7.17 -9.31
CA LYS A 2 -12.99 7.91 -10.31
C LYS A 2 -12.62 9.34 -9.90
N ASN A 3 -13.59 10.13 -9.43
CA ASN A 3 -13.37 11.50 -8.96
C ASN A 3 -12.34 11.59 -7.80
N LEU A 4 -12.43 10.70 -6.82
CA LEU A 4 -11.49 10.64 -5.69
C LEU A 4 -10.07 10.27 -6.18
N PHE A 5 -9.99 9.33 -7.11
CA PHE A 5 -8.72 8.92 -7.72
C PHE A 5 -8.05 10.05 -8.52
N GLU A 6 -8.80 10.78 -9.34
CA GLU A 6 -8.28 11.88 -10.15
C GLU A 6 -7.77 13.06 -9.30
N LYS A 7 -8.32 13.26 -8.09
CA LYS A 7 -7.82 14.23 -7.11
C LYS A 7 -6.55 13.77 -6.38
N GLY A 8 -6.24 12.48 -6.42
CA GLY A 8 -5.11 11.92 -5.71
C GLY A 8 -3.76 12.33 -6.30
N LEU A 9 -2.76 12.40 -5.43
CA LEU A 9 -1.40 12.72 -5.79
C LEU A 9 -0.67 11.47 -6.31
N SER A 10 0.24 11.62 -7.26
CA SER A 10 1.23 10.56 -7.52
C SER A 10 2.13 10.38 -6.30
N PHE A 11 2.84 9.26 -6.19
CA PHE A 11 3.79 9.04 -5.10
C PHE A 11 4.84 10.16 -5.00
N ARG A 12 5.41 10.59 -6.14
CA ARG A 12 6.36 11.69 -6.19
C ARG A 12 5.77 13.00 -5.67
N SER A 13 4.56 13.35 -6.10
CA SER A 13 3.87 14.57 -5.64
C SER A 13 3.48 14.50 -4.18
N PHE A 14 3.04 13.33 -3.70
CA PHE A 14 2.79 13.10 -2.28
C PHE A 14 4.07 13.30 -1.46
N MET A 15 5.18 12.66 -1.83
CA MET A 15 6.48 12.81 -1.16
C MET A 15 6.99 14.26 -1.15
N PHE A 16 6.70 15.05 -2.19
CA PHE A 16 7.06 16.46 -2.21
C PHE A 16 6.41 17.26 -1.06
N ASN A 17 5.17 16.91 -0.69
CA ASN A 17 4.40 17.57 0.36
C ASN A 17 4.64 16.98 1.76
N VAL A 18 5.40 15.89 1.89
CA VAL A 18 5.74 15.27 3.17
C VAL A 18 6.94 15.97 3.80
N ASP A 19 6.86 16.22 5.12
CA ASP A 19 7.96 16.77 5.91
C ASP A 19 9.19 15.86 5.90
N ASP A 20 10.37 16.43 6.13
CA ASP A 20 11.62 15.69 6.00
C ASP A 20 11.78 14.54 7.00
N VAL A 21 11.14 14.60 8.17
CA VAL A 21 11.21 13.52 9.17
C VAL A 21 10.49 12.30 8.63
N ASN A 22 9.26 12.46 8.17
CA ASN A 22 8.47 11.36 7.64
C ASN A 22 8.98 10.89 6.28
N LYS A 23 9.45 11.80 5.41
CA LYS A 23 10.11 11.45 4.15
C LYS A 23 11.30 10.52 4.36
N LYS A 24 12.16 10.79 5.35
CA LYS A 24 13.27 9.90 5.74
C LYS A 24 12.78 8.51 6.17
N LYS A 25 11.65 8.40 6.85
CA LYS A 25 11.09 7.11 7.27
C LYS A 25 10.58 6.28 6.09
N PHE A 26 9.93 6.89 5.10
CA PHE A 26 9.61 6.22 3.84
C PHE A 26 10.89 5.77 3.12
N MET A 27 11.85 6.69 2.94
CA MET A 27 13.08 6.42 2.19
C MET A 27 13.97 5.35 2.84
N LYS A 28 13.91 5.18 4.17
CA LYS A 28 14.56 4.09 4.89
C LYS A 28 14.16 2.71 4.35
N TYR A 29 12.90 2.53 3.96
CA TYR A 29 12.45 1.29 3.33
C TYR A 29 12.64 1.35 1.82
N TYR A 30 12.16 2.40 1.17
CA TYR A 30 12.11 2.47 -0.30
C TYR A 30 13.48 2.35 -1.01
N ILE A 31 14.51 3.00 -0.48
CA ILE A 31 15.83 3.05 -1.14
C ILE A 31 16.52 1.68 -1.18
N PRO A 32 16.75 1.00 -0.03
CA PRO A 32 17.46 -0.29 -0.03
C PRO A 32 16.58 -1.47 -0.43
N MET A 33 15.28 -1.26 -0.67
CA MET A 33 14.35 -2.35 -0.94
C MET A 33 14.61 -3.01 -2.29
N GLU A 34 14.66 -4.33 -2.25
CA GLU A 34 14.65 -5.22 -3.40
C GLU A 34 13.34 -6.03 -3.36
N ILE A 35 12.70 -6.16 -4.52
CA ILE A 35 11.52 -6.99 -4.71
C ILE A 35 11.98 -8.29 -5.34
N ALA A 36 11.51 -9.43 -4.83
CA ALA A 36 11.83 -10.74 -5.37
C ALA A 36 11.52 -10.81 -6.89
N ASP A 37 12.40 -11.45 -7.65
CA ASP A 37 12.29 -11.53 -9.11
C ASP A 37 10.97 -12.16 -9.57
N GLU A 38 10.41 -13.11 -8.82
CA GLU A 38 9.10 -13.69 -9.15
C GLU A 38 7.98 -12.63 -9.18
N VAL A 39 7.91 -11.80 -8.13
CA VAL A 39 6.91 -10.73 -8.04
C VAL A 39 7.17 -9.68 -9.12
N LYS A 40 8.43 -9.28 -9.31
CA LYS A 40 8.83 -8.32 -10.34
C LYS A 40 8.45 -8.79 -11.75
N ASN A 41 8.70 -10.06 -12.07
CA ASN A 41 8.39 -10.64 -13.38
C ASN A 41 6.87 -10.68 -13.61
N LYS A 42 6.10 -11.06 -12.59
CA LYS A 42 4.62 -11.06 -12.66
C LYS A 42 4.07 -9.64 -12.86
N ILE A 43 4.57 -8.64 -12.13
CA ILE A 43 4.15 -7.24 -12.32
C ILE A 43 4.51 -6.73 -13.72
N THR A 44 5.75 -6.95 -14.16
CA THR A 44 6.22 -6.51 -15.50
C THR A 44 5.37 -7.11 -16.64
N ALA A 45 4.89 -8.35 -16.47
CA ALA A 45 4.13 -9.06 -17.48
C ALA A 45 2.64 -8.64 -17.56
N LEU A 46 2.13 -7.80 -16.65
CA LEU A 46 0.74 -7.37 -16.68
C LEU A 46 0.49 -6.46 -17.88
N GLU A 47 -0.51 -6.81 -18.69
CA GLU A 47 -0.88 -6.05 -19.89
C GLU A 47 -2.12 -5.19 -19.73
N GLU A 48 -2.86 -5.36 -18.64
CA GLU A 48 -4.06 -4.60 -18.34
C GLU A 48 -3.76 -3.32 -17.58
N GLU A 49 -4.60 -2.30 -17.79
CA GLU A 49 -4.55 -1.06 -17.01
C GLU A 49 -5.18 -1.29 -15.63
N ILE A 50 -4.42 -0.95 -14.59
CA ILE A 50 -4.81 -1.10 -13.19
C ILE A 50 -4.71 0.25 -12.50
N ASN A 51 -5.78 0.62 -11.80
CA ASN A 51 -5.84 1.83 -11.00
C ASN A 51 -5.79 1.47 -9.52
N ILE A 52 -4.86 2.06 -8.77
CA ILE A 52 -4.75 1.85 -7.33
C ILE A 52 -4.99 3.18 -6.61
N LEU A 53 -6.04 3.24 -5.79
CA LEU A 53 -6.25 4.36 -4.87
C LEU A 53 -5.65 4.00 -3.50
N GLY A 54 -4.66 4.76 -3.05
CA GLY A 54 -4.09 4.64 -1.71
C GLY A 54 -4.61 5.71 -0.76
N VAL A 55 -5.28 5.30 0.31
CA VAL A 55 -5.57 6.15 1.47
C VAL A 55 -4.42 6.03 2.45
N VAL A 56 -3.65 7.10 2.63
CA VAL A 56 -2.38 7.07 3.38
C VAL A 56 -2.22 8.29 4.26
N GLU A 57 -1.42 8.15 5.31
CA GLU A 57 -1.02 9.25 6.19
C GLU A 57 0.49 9.29 6.30
N SER A 58 1.09 10.48 6.12
CA SER A 58 2.54 10.63 6.07
C SER A 58 3.23 10.24 7.38
N TRP A 59 2.53 10.32 8.51
CA TRP A 59 3.05 9.99 9.84
C TRP A 59 2.85 8.52 10.24
N CYS A 60 2.09 7.74 9.47
CA CYS A 60 1.74 6.36 9.79
C CYS A 60 2.91 5.39 9.51
N PRO A 61 3.39 4.62 10.51
CA PRO A 61 4.47 3.64 10.31
C PRO A 61 4.16 2.54 9.29
N ASP A 62 2.93 2.04 9.26
CA ASP A 62 2.51 1.02 8.29
C ASP A 62 2.48 1.59 6.87
N CYS A 63 2.15 2.89 6.71
CA CYS A 63 2.26 3.59 5.44
C CYS A 63 3.73 3.64 5.00
N HIS A 64 4.67 3.92 5.90
CA HIS A 64 6.12 3.96 5.56
C HIS A 64 6.61 2.66 4.95
N ILE A 65 6.10 1.52 5.41
CA ILE A 65 6.51 0.21 4.94
C ILE A 65 5.73 -0.15 3.67
N ASN A 66 4.41 -0.27 3.78
CA ASN A 66 3.61 -0.94 2.75
C ASN A 66 3.41 -0.07 1.50
N LEU A 67 3.37 1.27 1.65
CA LEU A 67 3.35 2.16 0.47
C LEU A 67 4.68 2.11 -0.26
N SER A 68 5.81 2.00 0.46
CA SER A 68 7.12 1.84 -0.19
C SER A 68 7.23 0.50 -0.92
N VAL A 69 6.67 -0.58 -0.38
CA VAL A 69 6.58 -1.87 -1.08
C VAL A 69 5.75 -1.74 -2.35
N LEU A 70 4.53 -1.20 -2.23
CA LEU A 70 3.64 -1.02 -3.37
C LEU A 70 4.26 -0.17 -4.47
N GLU A 71 4.77 1.02 -4.12
CA GLU A 71 5.41 1.93 -5.10
C GLU A 71 6.58 1.25 -5.81
N LYS A 72 7.43 0.53 -5.06
CA LYS A 72 8.58 -0.16 -5.65
C LYS A 72 8.12 -1.24 -6.64
N MET A 73 7.10 -2.03 -6.29
CA MET A 73 6.55 -3.05 -7.18
C MET A 73 6.01 -2.45 -8.46
N ILE A 74 5.12 -1.46 -8.37
CA ILE A 74 4.42 -0.92 -9.54
C ILE A 74 5.35 -0.08 -10.42
N SER A 75 6.49 0.39 -9.90
CA SER A 75 7.49 1.12 -10.69
C SER A 75 8.06 0.33 -11.88
N PHE A 76 7.86 -1.00 -11.91
CA PHE A 76 8.26 -1.87 -13.01
C PHE A 76 7.23 -1.96 -14.16
N ASN A 77 6.03 -1.36 -14.02
CA ASN A 77 4.98 -1.42 -15.04
C ASN A 77 4.19 -0.11 -15.12
N ASP A 78 4.23 0.55 -16.29
CA ASP A 78 3.57 1.84 -16.55
C ASP A 78 2.05 1.74 -16.75
N LYS A 79 1.49 0.53 -16.86
CA LYS A 79 0.04 0.29 -16.91
C LYS A 79 -0.63 0.32 -15.55
N ILE A 80 0.15 0.38 -14.46
CA ILE A 80 -0.37 0.48 -13.10
C ILE A 80 -0.24 1.91 -12.61
N THR A 81 -1.37 2.58 -12.38
CA THR A 81 -1.39 3.96 -11.89
C THR A 81 -1.79 4.00 -10.42
N LEU A 82 -0.91 4.55 -9.57
CA LEU A 82 -1.18 4.82 -8.16
C LEU A 82 -1.54 6.29 -7.92
N ARG A 83 -2.62 6.52 -7.18
CA ARG A 83 -3.06 7.84 -6.70
C ARG A 83 -3.29 7.81 -5.21
N LEU A 84 -2.78 8.81 -4.50
CA LEU A 84 -2.75 8.89 -3.05
C LEU A 84 -3.61 10.02 -2.53
N VAL A 85 -4.43 9.72 -1.52
CA VAL A 85 -5.28 10.67 -0.79
C VAL A 85 -5.08 10.48 0.71
N THR A 86 -5.33 11.53 1.50
CA THR A 86 -5.37 11.41 2.97
C THR A 86 -6.77 11.05 3.44
N ARG A 87 -6.91 10.64 4.70
CA ARG A 87 -8.23 10.30 5.27
C ARG A 87 -9.22 11.46 5.16
N ASP A 88 -8.74 12.68 5.36
CA ASP A 88 -9.56 13.90 5.31
C ASP A 88 -10.11 14.21 3.91
N ASN A 89 -9.59 13.56 2.87
CA ASN A 89 -10.09 13.72 1.51
C ASN A 89 -11.07 12.63 1.08
N VAL A 90 -11.30 11.62 1.93
CA VAL A 90 -12.26 10.56 1.67
C VAL A 90 -13.59 10.90 2.37
N ASN A 91 -14.68 10.94 1.62
CA ASN A 91 -16.02 11.20 2.16
C ASN A 91 -16.75 9.87 2.37
N ASP A 92 -17.78 9.64 1.57
CA ASP A 92 -18.65 8.47 1.53
C ASP A 92 -18.18 7.43 0.51
N GLU A 93 -17.19 7.75 -0.33
CA GLU A 93 -16.77 6.87 -1.44
C GLU A 93 -16.19 5.53 -0.98
N LEU A 94 -15.75 5.41 0.28
CA LEU A 94 -15.11 4.23 0.86
C LEU A 94 -15.74 3.84 2.21
N ASP A 95 -17.03 4.11 2.39
CA ASP A 95 -17.75 3.75 3.63
C ASP A 95 -17.67 2.26 3.96
N ASP A 96 -17.73 1.38 2.95
CA ASP A 96 -17.61 -0.08 3.11
C ASP A 96 -16.24 -0.53 3.64
N TYR A 97 -15.23 0.34 3.61
CA TYR A 97 -13.87 0.08 4.12
C TYR A 97 -13.61 0.71 5.48
N LYS A 98 -14.63 1.33 6.11
CA LYS A 98 -14.50 1.90 7.45
C LYS A 98 -14.59 0.79 8.50
N GLU A 99 -13.57 0.69 9.33
CA GLU A 99 -13.59 -0.08 10.58
C GLU A 99 -13.69 0.92 11.74
N ASP A 100 -14.67 0.75 12.63
CA ASP A 100 -14.99 1.69 13.72
C ASP A 100 -15.15 3.15 13.24
N GLY A 101 -15.81 3.31 12.09
CA GLY A 101 -16.11 4.61 11.48
C GLY A 101 -14.92 5.30 10.81
N LYS A 102 -13.75 4.64 10.70
CA LYS A 102 -12.55 5.20 10.07
C LYS A 102 -11.90 4.22 9.11
N ILE A 103 -11.31 4.74 8.04
CA ILE A 103 -10.50 3.93 7.13
C ILE A 103 -9.14 3.68 7.77
N LYS A 104 -8.74 2.43 7.96
CA LYS A 104 -7.37 2.10 8.39
C LYS A 104 -6.37 2.49 7.31
N VAL A 105 -5.20 2.98 7.70
CA VAL A 105 -4.16 3.38 6.73
C VAL A 105 -2.89 2.54 6.94
N PRO A 106 -2.19 2.18 5.86
CA PRO A 106 -2.57 2.41 4.47
C PRO A 106 -3.74 1.51 4.05
N THR A 107 -4.66 2.02 3.24
CA THR A 107 -5.61 1.18 2.49
C THR A 107 -5.36 1.37 1.01
N PHE A 108 -5.13 0.30 0.27
CA PHE A 108 -4.95 0.33 -1.18
C PHE A 108 -6.13 -0.37 -1.83
N ILE A 109 -6.93 0.39 -2.58
CA ILE A 109 -8.06 -0.12 -3.35
C ILE A 109 -7.58 -0.38 -4.77
N ILE A 110 -7.58 -1.64 -5.18
CA ILE A 110 -7.15 -2.09 -6.50
C ILE A 110 -8.39 -2.14 -7.39
N MET A 111 -8.31 -1.49 -8.54
CA MET A 111 -9.39 -1.36 -9.50
C MET A 111 -8.91 -1.66 -10.92
N ASP A 112 -9.84 -2.06 -11.79
CA ASP A 112 -9.59 -2.12 -13.22
C ASP A 112 -9.57 -0.72 -13.88
N LYS A 113 -9.40 -0.69 -15.21
CA LYS A 113 -9.42 0.54 -16.03
C LYS A 113 -10.73 1.33 -15.94
N ASP A 114 -11.83 0.65 -15.63
CA ASP A 114 -13.18 1.23 -15.57
C ASP A 114 -13.58 1.58 -14.12
N PHE A 115 -12.62 1.53 -13.18
CA PHE A 115 -12.78 1.79 -11.74
C PHE A 115 -13.68 0.78 -11.01
N ASN A 116 -13.85 -0.42 -11.53
CA ASN A 116 -14.47 -1.51 -10.77
C ASN A 116 -13.46 -2.06 -9.77
N ILE A 117 -13.89 -2.22 -8.52
CA ILE A 117 -13.04 -2.71 -7.44
C ILE A 117 -12.80 -4.21 -7.61
N ARG A 118 -11.52 -4.61 -7.54
CA ARG A 118 -11.08 -6.01 -7.54
C ARG A 118 -10.78 -6.52 -6.14
N GLY A 119 -10.28 -5.64 -5.29
CA GLY A 119 -9.93 -5.99 -3.92
C GLY A 119 -9.23 -4.83 -3.20
N ALA A 120 -8.90 -5.06 -1.94
CA ALA A 120 -8.23 -4.07 -1.13
C ALA A 120 -7.17 -4.69 -0.22
N PHE A 121 -6.03 -4.02 -0.11
CA PHE A 121 -5.08 -4.24 0.96
C PHE A 121 -5.39 -3.25 2.08
N ILE A 122 -5.60 -3.75 3.30
CA ILE A 122 -5.96 -2.91 4.45
C ILE A 122 -4.87 -3.02 5.51
N GLU A 123 -4.26 -1.90 5.88
CA GLU A 123 -3.26 -1.72 6.93
C GLU A 123 -1.95 -2.50 6.75
N LYS A 124 -1.97 -3.83 6.87
CA LYS A 124 -0.81 -4.75 6.89
C LYS A 124 -1.21 -6.17 6.47
N ILE A 125 -0.25 -7.04 6.19
CA ILE A 125 -0.51 -8.46 5.89
C ILE A 125 -1.15 -9.21 7.06
N ASP A 126 -1.93 -10.24 6.77
CA ASP A 126 -2.71 -10.99 7.75
C ASP A 126 -1.83 -11.63 8.84
N LYS A 127 -0.64 -12.08 8.47
CA LYS A 127 0.37 -12.60 9.41
C LYS A 127 0.68 -11.62 10.55
N VAL A 128 0.69 -10.31 10.26
CA VAL A 128 0.96 -9.26 11.26
C VAL A 128 -0.33 -8.77 11.92
N LYS A 129 -1.47 -8.77 11.22
CA LYS A 129 -2.78 -8.43 11.81
C LYS A 129 -3.20 -9.42 12.89
N ASN A 130 -3.04 -10.71 12.59
CA ASN A 130 -3.52 -11.80 13.43
C ASN A 130 -2.52 -12.18 14.54
N ALA A 131 -1.36 -11.52 14.57
CA ALA A 131 -0.36 -11.71 15.60
C ALA A 131 -0.75 -10.96 16.87
N ASP A 132 -1.06 -11.70 17.93
CA ASP A 132 -1.36 -11.11 19.25
C ASP A 132 -0.10 -10.48 19.85
N ILE A 133 -0.06 -9.15 19.84
CA ILE A 133 1.09 -8.35 20.27
C ILE A 133 1.39 -8.50 21.76
N GLU A 134 0.42 -8.94 22.58
CA GLU A 134 0.62 -9.17 24.01
C GLU A 134 1.41 -10.46 24.28
N THR A 135 1.47 -11.37 23.30
CA THR A 135 2.30 -12.56 23.37
C THR A 135 3.73 -12.28 22.93
N LEU A 136 4.68 -13.09 23.43
CA LEU A 136 6.08 -13.02 23.00
C LEU A 136 6.23 -13.25 21.50
N GLU A 137 5.44 -14.15 20.92
CA GLU A 137 5.48 -14.47 19.50
C GLU A 137 4.94 -13.33 18.64
N GLY A 138 3.75 -12.80 18.96
CA GLY A 138 3.20 -11.70 18.18
C GLY A 138 3.99 -10.40 18.32
N SER A 139 4.57 -10.14 19.52
CA SER A 139 5.52 -9.04 19.70
C SER A 139 6.76 -9.19 18.80
N LYS A 140 7.33 -10.40 18.69
CA LYS A 140 8.44 -10.68 17.76
C LYS A 140 8.04 -10.48 16.30
N ILE A 141 6.86 -10.95 15.89
CA ILE A 141 6.33 -10.76 14.53
C ILE A 141 6.22 -9.26 14.22
N ASN A 142 5.63 -8.47 15.13
CA ASN A 142 5.51 -7.04 14.94
C ASN A 142 6.87 -6.32 14.89
N MET A 143 7.85 -6.75 15.69
CA MET A 143 9.22 -6.21 15.63
C MET A 143 9.89 -6.53 14.29
N GLN A 144 9.74 -7.76 13.79
CA GLN A 144 10.24 -8.17 12.48
C GLN A 144 9.59 -7.37 11.35
N TYR A 145 8.27 -7.18 11.41
CA TYR A 145 7.51 -6.35 10.48
C TYR A 145 8.07 -4.91 10.42
N LYS A 146 8.20 -4.26 11.59
CA LYS A 146 8.78 -2.90 11.71
C LYS A 146 10.26 -2.84 11.32
N ALA A 147 10.95 -3.96 11.26
CA ALA A 147 12.32 -4.06 10.77
C ALA A 147 12.38 -4.31 9.25
N GLY A 148 11.24 -4.38 8.55
CA GLY A 148 11.15 -4.64 7.12
C GLY A 148 11.40 -6.10 6.74
N LYS A 149 11.25 -7.05 7.67
CA LYS A 149 11.54 -8.47 7.41
C LYS A 149 10.44 -9.18 6.60
N PHE A 150 9.29 -8.55 6.41
CA PHE A 150 8.17 -9.11 5.65
C PHE A 150 7.88 -8.35 4.35
N ILE A 151 8.92 -7.74 3.75
CA ILE A 151 8.78 -7.01 2.47
C ILE A 151 8.29 -7.96 1.36
N ASN A 152 8.87 -9.15 1.25
CA ASN A 152 8.49 -10.11 0.21
C ASN A 152 7.08 -10.65 0.43
N GLU A 153 6.71 -11.03 1.65
CA GLU A 153 5.34 -11.47 1.95
C GLU A 153 4.31 -10.36 1.70
N THR A 154 4.66 -9.10 2.01
CA THR A 154 3.81 -7.94 1.68
C THR A 154 3.66 -7.78 0.17
N ALA A 155 4.75 -7.95 -0.58
CA ALA A 155 4.73 -7.85 -2.03
C ALA A 155 3.91 -8.97 -2.68
N GLU A 156 4.00 -10.19 -2.16
CA GLU A 156 3.20 -11.34 -2.61
C GLU A 156 1.71 -11.14 -2.36
N ASP A 157 1.31 -10.65 -1.18
CA ASP A 157 -0.10 -10.39 -0.88
C ASP A 157 -0.66 -9.25 -1.73
N LEU A 158 0.09 -8.16 -1.91
CA LEU A 158 -0.29 -7.09 -2.85
C LEU A 158 -0.44 -7.62 -4.27
N LEU A 159 0.48 -8.49 -4.71
CA LEU A 159 0.43 -9.08 -6.04
C LEU A 159 -0.84 -9.90 -6.24
N LYS A 160 -1.22 -10.76 -5.29
CA LYS A 160 -2.46 -11.57 -5.37
C LYS A 160 -3.68 -10.69 -5.61
N ILE A 161 -3.78 -9.58 -4.87
CA ILE A 161 -4.90 -8.63 -5.02
C ILE A 161 -4.84 -7.93 -6.38
N ILE A 162 -3.65 -7.52 -6.83
CA ILE A 162 -3.44 -6.85 -8.13
C ILE A 162 -3.89 -7.75 -9.29
N ILE A 163 -3.53 -9.04 -9.25
CA ILE A 163 -3.85 -10.00 -10.33
C ILE A 163 -5.21 -10.68 -10.15
N GLY A 164 -5.91 -10.43 -9.03
CA GLY A 164 -7.21 -11.05 -8.72
C GLY A 164 -7.15 -12.57 -8.46
N ALA A 165 -6.08 -13.05 -7.83
CA ALA A 165 -5.87 -14.47 -7.49
C ALA A 165 -6.15 -14.82 -6.03
#